data_AF-A0A3B1E6W3-F1
#
_entry.id   AF-A0A3B1E6W3-F1
#
_cell.length_a   1.000
_cell.length_b   1.000
_cell.length_c   1.000
_cell.angle_alpha   90.00
_cell.angle_beta   90.00
_cell.angle_gamma   90.00
#
_symmetry.space_group_name_H-M   'P 1'
#
loop_
_entity.id
_entity.type
_entity.pdbx_description
1 polymer ?
#
loop_
_entity_poly.entity_id
_entity_poly.type
_entity_poly.pdbx_seq_one_letter_code
_entity_poly.pdbx_strand_id
1 'polypeptide(L)'
;MKKQFGDNMNNIDKDNRKTEIIDDIQDEIFAILKDALLKESRLLKRYYEFCLEYNSFEFDELGINMEDSELVLNKIDKIRDKLLFNISESTKYKLLNIKNDEVYYKILFDIIIDGVYKHFIVEVDIDSFDLEVY
;
A
#
# COMPACT_ATOMS: atom_id res chain seq x y z
N MET A 1 -5.61 39.80 32.62
CA MET A 1 -5.77 38.97 31.41
C MET A 1 -4.38 38.55 30.91
N LYS A 2 -3.96 37.31 31.16
CA LYS A 2 -2.65 36.78 30.72
C LYS A 2 -2.82 36.11 29.35
N LYS A 3 -1.92 36.47 28.43
CA LYS A 3 -1.81 35.94 27.06
C LYS A 3 -1.56 34.42 27.08
N GLN A 4 -2.43 33.66 26.44
CA GLN A 4 -2.17 32.28 25.99
C GLN A 4 -1.80 32.34 24.50
N PHE A 5 -0.49 32.42 24.19
CA PHE A 5 0.02 32.34 22.81
C PHE A 5 1.35 31.55 22.76
N GLY A 6 1.59 30.67 23.74
CA GLY A 6 2.87 29.97 23.90
C GLY A 6 2.95 28.57 23.30
N ASP A 7 1.82 27.89 23.07
CA ASP A 7 1.85 26.44 22.83
C ASP A 7 1.80 26.03 21.35
N ASN A 8 1.38 26.92 20.44
CA ASN A 8 1.26 26.57 19.01
C ASN A 8 2.58 26.65 18.23
N MET A 9 3.56 27.42 18.70
CA MET A 9 4.81 27.64 17.94
C MET A 9 5.81 26.48 18.08
N ASN A 10 5.78 25.76 19.22
CA ASN A 10 6.65 24.61 19.47
C ASN A 10 6.21 23.31 18.78
N ASN A 11 4.92 23.18 18.44
CA ASN A 11 4.43 21.98 17.75
C ASN A 11 4.71 22.02 16.25
N ILE A 12 4.56 23.19 15.62
CA ILE A 12 4.84 23.39 14.19
C ILE A 12 6.32 23.09 13.89
N ASP A 13 7.24 23.59 14.71
CA ASP A 13 8.68 23.33 14.54
C ASP A 13 9.07 21.87 14.79
N LYS A 14 8.31 21.14 15.61
CA LYS A 14 8.54 19.71 15.85
C LYS A 14 8.02 18.85 14.71
N ASP A 15 6.82 19.17 14.20
CA ASP A 15 6.24 18.44 13.08
C ASP A 15 7.04 18.70 11.79
N ASN A 16 7.47 19.93 11.53
CA ASN A 16 8.34 20.23 10.37
C ASN A 16 9.67 19.46 10.42
N ARG A 17 10.33 19.42 11.58
CA ARG A 17 11.59 18.65 11.74
C ARG A 17 11.37 17.15 11.60
N LYS A 18 10.22 16.62 12.04
CA LYS A 18 9.87 15.21 11.83
C LYS A 18 9.69 14.92 10.35
N THR A 19 8.98 15.77 9.63
CA THR A 19 8.78 15.62 8.18
C THR A 19 10.11 15.63 7.43
N GLU A 20 11.03 16.56 7.74
CA GLU A 20 12.38 16.60 7.15
C GLU A 20 13.17 15.30 7.40
N ILE A 21 13.19 14.80 8.64
CA ILE A 21 13.86 13.53 8.98
C ILE A 21 13.23 12.35 8.23
N ILE A 22 11.90 12.36 8.07
CA ILE A 22 11.18 11.29 7.38
C ILE A 22 11.52 11.29 5.88
N ASP A 23 11.62 12.47 5.26
CA ASP A 23 12.01 12.59 3.86
C ASP A 23 13.45 12.11 3.65
N ASP A 24 14.35 12.38 4.60
CA ASP A 24 15.75 11.90 4.58
C ASP A 24 15.85 10.36 4.66
N ILE A 25 14.95 9.69 5.38
CA ILE A 25 14.93 8.22 5.49
C ILE A 25 14.01 7.55 4.46
N GLN A 26 13.33 8.33 3.62
CA GLN A 26 12.37 7.81 2.64
C GLN A 26 13.04 6.85 1.66
N ASP A 27 14.24 7.16 1.18
CA ASP A 27 15.01 6.30 0.29
C ASP A 27 15.40 4.97 0.95
N GLU A 28 15.73 4.99 2.24
CA GLU A 28 16.03 3.77 3.02
C GLU A 28 14.77 2.89 3.14
N ILE A 29 13.64 3.49 3.51
CA ILE A 29 12.34 2.81 3.57
C ILE A 29 12.01 2.18 2.22
N PHE A 30 12.17 2.96 1.15
CA PHE A 30 11.87 2.53 -0.20
C PHE A 30 12.73 1.36 -0.65
N ALA A 31 14.03 1.37 -0.32
CA ALA A 31 14.94 0.26 -0.58
C ALA A 31 14.53 -1.01 0.20
N ILE A 32 14.21 -0.87 1.49
CA ILE A 32 13.75 -1.98 2.34
C ILE A 32 12.46 -2.61 1.78
N LEU A 33 11.50 -1.77 1.37
CA LEU A 33 10.23 -2.24 0.79
C LEU A 33 10.46 -2.94 -0.55
N LYS A 34 11.31 -2.40 -1.43
CA LYS A 34 11.67 -3.04 -2.70
C LYS A 34 12.27 -4.43 -2.47
N ASP A 35 13.20 -4.56 -1.53
CA ASP A 35 13.81 -5.84 -1.20
C ASP A 35 12.79 -6.84 -0.62
N ALA A 36 11.85 -6.38 0.21
CA ALA A 36 10.78 -7.21 0.74
C ALA A 36 9.80 -7.66 -0.35
N LEU A 37 9.42 -6.77 -1.26
CA LEU A 37 8.56 -7.06 -2.42
C LEU A 37 9.21 -8.08 -3.36
N LEU A 38 10.52 -7.96 -3.64
CA LEU A 38 11.27 -8.91 -4.46
C LEU A 38 11.25 -10.33 -3.87
N LYS A 39 11.38 -10.45 -2.54
CA LYS A 39 11.29 -11.74 -1.83
C LYS A 39 9.90 -12.37 -1.96
N GLU A 40 8.87 -11.55 -2.09
CA GLU A 40 7.47 -11.96 -2.26
C GLU A 40 7.01 -11.97 -3.73
N SER A 41 7.94 -12.01 -4.69
CA SER A 41 7.65 -12.08 -6.14
C SER A 41 6.63 -13.13 -6.56
N ARG A 42 6.58 -14.28 -5.86
CA ARG A 42 5.57 -15.32 -6.12
C ARG A 42 4.15 -14.86 -5.77
N LEU A 43 3.98 -14.09 -4.69
CA LEU A 43 2.69 -13.52 -4.31
C LEU A 43 2.30 -12.38 -5.25
N LEU A 44 3.25 -11.52 -5.63
CA LEU A 44 3.02 -10.45 -6.61
C LEU A 44 2.55 -11.00 -7.96
N LYS A 45 3.24 -12.00 -8.49
CA LYS A 45 2.80 -12.68 -9.72
C LYS A 45 1.40 -13.26 -9.60
N ARG A 46 1.11 -13.92 -8.47
CA ARG A 46 -0.21 -14.53 -8.25
C ARG A 46 -1.32 -13.49 -8.09
N TYR A 47 -1.01 -12.35 -7.47
CA TYR A 47 -1.89 -11.20 -7.42
C TYR A 47 -2.23 -10.74 -8.84
N TYR A 48 -1.21 -10.49 -9.66
CA TYR A 48 -1.39 -10.07 -11.06
C TYR A 48 -2.23 -11.05 -11.87
N GLU A 49 -1.98 -12.37 -11.76
CA GLU A 49 -2.78 -13.41 -12.41
C GLU A 49 -4.27 -13.31 -12.07
N PHE A 50 -4.63 -13.11 -10.80
CA PHE A 50 -6.02 -12.96 -10.40
C PHE A 50 -6.63 -11.64 -10.88
N CYS A 51 -5.82 -10.58 -10.98
CA CYS A 51 -6.29 -9.30 -11.51
C CYS A 51 -6.59 -9.39 -13.00
N LEU A 52 -5.76 -10.12 -13.77
CA LEU A 52 -6.06 -10.47 -15.16
C LEU A 52 -7.31 -11.34 -15.29
N GLU A 53 -7.46 -12.35 -14.43
CA GLU A 53 -8.66 -13.20 -14.40
C GLU A 53 -9.91 -12.35 -14.14
N TYR A 54 -9.87 -11.45 -13.16
CA TYR A 54 -10.98 -10.56 -12.85
C TYR A 54 -11.33 -9.63 -14.01
N ASN A 55 -10.32 -9.00 -14.62
CA ASN A 55 -10.53 -8.09 -15.74
C ASN A 55 -10.96 -8.78 -17.04
N SER A 56 -10.93 -10.12 -17.09
CA SER A 56 -11.43 -10.90 -18.22
C SER A 56 -12.94 -11.18 -18.15
N PHE A 57 -13.59 -10.90 -17.01
CA PHE A 57 -15.04 -11.07 -16.89
C PHE A 57 -15.78 -10.03 -17.73
N GLU A 58 -16.67 -10.51 -18.58
CA GLU A 58 -17.69 -9.68 -19.22
C GLU A 58 -18.95 -9.70 -18.35
N PHE A 59 -19.38 -8.51 -17.92
CA PHE A 59 -20.61 -8.32 -17.16
C PHE A 59 -21.70 -7.81 -18.10
N ASP A 60 -22.74 -8.60 -18.32
CA ASP A 60 -23.93 -8.19 -19.07
C ASP A 60 -25.07 -7.74 -18.15
N GLU A 61 -26.16 -7.24 -18.74
CA GLU A 61 -27.34 -6.74 -17.99
C GLU A 61 -28.02 -7.83 -17.14
N LEU A 62 -27.71 -9.10 -17.36
CA LEU A 62 -28.25 -10.24 -16.62
C LEU A 62 -27.35 -10.67 -15.44
N GLY A 63 -26.20 -10.02 -15.26
CA GLY A 63 -25.27 -10.32 -14.17
C GLY A 63 -24.54 -11.66 -14.33
N ILE A 64 -24.39 -12.16 -15.56
CA ILE A 64 -23.58 -13.35 -15.81
C ILE A 64 -22.15 -13.08 -15.30
N ASN A 65 -21.57 -14.08 -14.61
CA ASN A 65 -20.26 -14.04 -13.96
C ASN A 65 -20.13 -13.20 -12.68
N MET A 66 -21.20 -12.61 -12.13
CA MET A 66 -21.09 -11.84 -10.87
C MET A 66 -20.51 -12.68 -9.71
N GLU A 67 -21.03 -13.90 -9.50
CA GLU A 67 -20.57 -14.79 -8.42
C GLU A 67 -19.10 -15.22 -8.61
N ASP A 68 -18.73 -15.61 -9.83
CA ASP A 68 -17.35 -16.01 -10.15
C ASP A 68 -16.38 -14.82 -10.00
N SER A 69 -16.78 -13.63 -10.43
CA SER A 69 -15.98 -12.42 -10.27
C SER A 69 -15.76 -12.06 -8.80
N GLU A 70 -16.78 -12.24 -7.94
CA GLU A 70 -16.68 -12.01 -6.50
C GLU A 70 -15.73 -13.02 -5.85
N LEU A 71 -15.74 -14.28 -6.29
CA LEU A 71 -14.77 -15.28 -5.84
C LEU A 71 -13.34 -14.90 -6.21
N VAL A 72 -13.12 -14.33 -7.39
CA VAL A 72 -11.79 -13.85 -7.80
C VAL A 72 -11.38 -12.61 -6.99
N LEU A 73 -12.27 -11.64 -6.77
CA LEU A 73 -12.02 -10.49 -5.89
C LEU A 73 -11.58 -10.93 -4.49
N ASN A 74 -12.27 -11.90 -3.92
CA ASN A 74 -11.92 -12.45 -2.61
C ASN A 74 -10.52 -13.10 -2.60
N LYS A 75 -10.05 -13.65 -3.72
CA LYS A 75 -8.68 -14.17 -3.83
C LYS A 75 -7.67 -13.04 -3.96
N ILE A 76 -7.97 -11.99 -4.73
CA ILE A 76 -7.14 -10.77 -4.86
C ILE A 76 -6.92 -10.15 -3.48
N ASP A 77 -8.01 -9.91 -2.73
CA ASP A 77 -7.98 -9.34 -1.39
C ASP A 77 -7.11 -10.18 -0.44
N LYS A 78 -7.31 -11.51 -0.43
CA LYS A 78 -6.52 -12.42 0.41
C LYS A 78 -5.03 -12.40 0.08
N ILE A 79 -4.65 -12.33 -1.20
CA ILE A 79 -3.24 -12.27 -1.58
C ILE A 79 -2.63 -10.94 -1.21
N ARG A 80 -3.32 -9.83 -1.46
CA ARG A 80 -2.88 -8.49 -1.06
C ARG A 80 -2.63 -8.44 0.45
N ASP A 81 -3.59 -8.87 1.24
CA ASP A 81 -3.50 -8.81 2.71
C ASP A 81 -2.36 -9.71 3.22
N LYS A 82 -2.17 -10.90 2.61
CA LYS A 82 -1.04 -11.78 2.93
C LYS A 82 0.31 -11.17 2.54
N LEU A 83 0.41 -10.54 1.38
CA LEU A 83 1.62 -9.86 0.93
C LEU A 83 2.01 -8.75 1.91
N LEU A 84 1.07 -7.86 2.25
CA LEU A 84 1.31 -6.76 3.19
C LEU A 84 1.66 -7.28 4.58
N PHE A 85 1.02 -8.35 5.04
CA PHE A 85 1.39 -9.01 6.30
C PHE A 85 2.83 -9.56 6.27
N ASN A 86 3.21 -10.28 5.22
CA ASN A 86 4.56 -10.83 5.08
C ASN A 86 5.64 -9.72 5.03
N ILE A 87 5.36 -8.62 4.32
CA ILE A 87 6.24 -7.45 4.30
C ILE A 87 6.32 -6.83 5.70
N SER A 88 5.20 -6.75 6.42
CA SER A 88 5.18 -6.23 7.79
C SER A 88 5.98 -7.10 8.77
N GLU A 89 5.99 -8.42 8.60
CA GLU A 89 6.77 -9.35 9.42
C GLU A 89 8.26 -9.34 9.09
N SER A 90 8.60 -9.12 7.81
CA SER A 90 9.99 -9.08 7.34
C SER A 90 10.65 -7.71 7.47
N THR A 91 9.87 -6.67 7.77
CA THR A 91 10.34 -5.30 7.99
C THR A 91 9.98 -4.83 9.40
N LYS A 92 10.56 -3.71 9.84
CA LYS A 92 10.17 -3.06 11.11
C LYS A 92 8.89 -2.22 10.98
N TYR A 93 8.27 -2.22 9.80
CA TYR A 93 7.21 -1.28 9.46
C TYR A 93 5.85 -1.94 9.59
N LYS A 94 4.92 -1.20 10.19
CA LYS A 94 3.51 -1.57 10.17
C LYS A 94 2.87 -1.02 8.91
N LEU A 95 2.38 -1.91 8.05
CA LEU A 95 1.67 -1.55 6.84
C LEU A 95 0.17 -1.57 7.08
N LEU A 96 -0.53 -0.55 6.62
CA LEU A 96 -1.98 -0.45 6.65
C LEU A 96 -2.52 -0.46 5.23
N ASN A 97 -3.24 -1.51 4.87
CA ASN A 97 -3.89 -1.62 3.57
C ASN A 97 -4.90 -0.49 3.38
N ILE A 98 -4.84 0.20 2.24
CA ILE A 98 -5.88 1.12 1.78
C ILE A 98 -6.68 0.37 0.71
N LYS A 99 -7.91 -0.02 1.07
CA LYS A 99 -8.83 -0.62 0.11
C LYS A 99 -9.17 0.43 -0.94
N ASN A 100 -8.83 0.15 -2.20
CA ASN A 100 -9.22 0.94 -3.36
C ASN A 100 -10.05 0.04 -4.29
N ASP A 101 -11.25 0.49 -4.64
CA ASP A 101 -12.22 -0.29 -5.40
C ASP A 101 -11.97 -0.25 -6.91
N GLU A 102 -11.07 0.63 -7.40
CA GLU A 102 -11.00 0.97 -8.82
C GLU A 102 -9.81 0.37 -9.59
N VAL A 103 -8.73 -0.05 -8.92
CA VAL A 103 -7.49 -0.46 -9.62
C VAL A 103 -6.91 -1.76 -9.08
N TYR A 104 -7.23 -2.87 -9.73
CA TYR A 104 -6.79 -4.21 -9.32
C TYR A 104 -5.31 -4.49 -9.53
N TYR A 105 -4.58 -3.74 -10.37
CA TYR A 105 -3.13 -3.91 -10.51
C TYR A 105 -2.31 -3.10 -9.50
N LYS A 106 -2.98 -2.34 -8.62
CA LYS A 106 -2.32 -1.44 -7.68
C LYS A 106 -2.65 -1.81 -6.25
N ILE A 107 -1.61 -1.96 -5.45
CA ILE A 107 -1.72 -2.19 -4.00
C ILE A 107 -1.36 -0.88 -3.30
N LEU A 108 -2.35 -0.26 -2.68
CA LEU A 108 -2.18 0.97 -1.90
C LEU A 108 -2.05 0.63 -0.43
N PHE A 109 -1.09 1.23 0.25
CA PHE A 109 -0.90 1.05 1.68
C PHE A 109 -0.18 2.23 2.32
N ASP A 110 -0.41 2.39 3.61
CA ASP A 110 0.28 3.36 4.44
C ASP A 110 1.33 2.69 5.30
N ILE A 111 2.42 3.44 5.53
CA ILE A 111 3.37 3.15 6.60
C ILE A 111 3.29 4.28 7.63
N ILE A 112 3.19 3.90 8.90
CA ILE A 112 3.26 4.84 10.02
C ILE A 112 4.70 4.92 10.52
N ILE A 113 5.26 6.13 10.48
CA ILE A 113 6.63 6.43 10.93
C ILE A 113 6.54 7.60 11.91
N ASP A 114 6.83 7.37 13.18
CA ASP A 114 6.81 8.39 14.25
C ASP A 114 5.53 9.25 14.31
N GLY A 115 4.40 8.65 13.94
CA GLY A 115 3.07 9.26 13.92
C GLY A 115 2.70 9.98 12.61
N VAL A 116 3.57 9.93 11.60
CA VAL A 116 3.32 10.45 10.24
C VAL A 116 2.98 9.27 9.31
N TYR A 117 1.99 9.48 8.46
CA TYR A 117 1.60 8.53 7.43
C TYR A 117 2.36 8.84 6.14
N LYS A 118 2.91 7.79 5.51
CA LYS A 118 3.42 7.85 4.14
C LYS A 118 2.62 6.89 3.29
N HIS A 119 2.10 7.41 2.18
CA HIS A 119 1.26 6.67 1.25
C HIS A 119 2.15 6.05 0.19
N PHE A 120 2.01 4.75 0.00
CA PHE A 120 2.75 4.01 -1.01
C PHE A 120 1.78 3.32 -1.94
N ILE A 121 2.23 3.16 -3.18
CA ILE A 121 1.54 2.39 -4.19
C ILE A 121 2.53 1.42 -4.84
N VAL A 122 2.10 0.16 -4.97
CA VAL A 122 2.79 -0.84 -5.77
C VAL A 122 1.94 -1.14 -6.98
N GLU A 123 2.42 -0.79 -8.17
CA GLU A 123 1.85 -1.21 -9.43
C GLU A 123 2.52 -2.54 -9.85
N VAL A 124 1.71 -3.57 -10.05
CA VAL A 124 2.19 -4.94 -10.33
C VAL A 124 1.98 -5.25 -11.80
N ASP A 125 3.06 -5.68 -12.46
CA ASP A 125 3.07 -6.20 -13.83
C ASP A 125 3.44 -7.69 -13.81
N ILE A 126 3.40 -8.34 -14.98
CA ILE A 126 3.53 -9.80 -15.14
C ILE A 126 4.80 -10.38 -14.49
N ASP A 127 5.92 -9.68 -14.62
CA ASP A 127 7.23 -10.11 -14.13
C ASP A 127 7.99 -8.98 -13.40
N SER A 128 7.33 -7.86 -13.12
CA SER A 128 7.91 -6.69 -12.46
C SER A 128 6.91 -5.95 -11.59
N PHE A 129 7.38 -4.97 -10.84
CA PHE A 129 6.53 -4.04 -10.11
C PHE A 129 7.22 -2.68 -10.02
N ASP A 130 6.42 -1.63 -9.94
CA ASP A 130 6.86 -0.28 -9.62
C ASP A 130 6.31 0.10 -8.25
N LEU A 131 7.20 0.58 -7.38
CA LEU A 131 6.85 1.12 -6.08
C LEU A 131 6.97 2.64 -6.19
N GLU A 132 5.98 3.38 -5.71
CA GLU A 132 6.00 4.85 -5.68
C GLU A 132 5.48 5.38 -4.34
N VAL A 133 5.89 6.60 -3.99
CA VAL A 133 5.33 7.37 -2.87
C VAL A 133 4.29 8.32 -3.45
N TYR A 134 3.10 8.30 -2.86
CA TYR A 134 1.96 9.11 -3.25
C TYR A 134 1.79 10.34 -2.33
#